data_AF-A0A1L9S2L7-F1
#
_entry.id   AF-A0A1L9S2L7-F1
#
_cell.length_a   1.000
_cell.length_b   1.000
_cell.length_c   1.000
_cell.angle_alpha   90.00
_cell.angle_beta   90.00
_cell.angle_gamma   90.00
#
_symmetry.space_group_name_H-M   'P 1'
#
loop_
_entity.id
_entity.type
_entity.pdbx_description
1 polymer ?
#
loop_
_entity_poly.entity_id
_entity_poly.type
_entity_poly.pdbx_seq_one_letter_code
_entity_poly.pdbx_strand_id
1 'polypeptide(L)'
;MSSPPLLRLIQNVTKARGKQSIPTRYNLQISCHVKPNASSHREGITAVGGEKVDVCVAAAPKDGEANLAVSRVFAELFNVPKSNVGVIRGAKGRDKTLSIEDLDIGTEGEEGFLKKARRRLEGAVVDR
;
A
#
# COMPACT_ATOMS: atom_id res chain seq x y z
N MET A 1 11.30 8.20 20.98
CA MET A 1 9.94 8.35 20.42
C MET A 1 9.92 7.54 19.13
N SER A 2 9.38 6.32 19.15
CA SER A 2 9.41 5.43 17.97
C SER A 2 8.50 5.98 16.88
N SER A 3 9.10 6.47 15.80
CA SER A 3 8.40 6.81 14.57
C SER A 3 7.54 5.63 14.09
N PRO A 4 6.31 5.87 13.62
CA PRO A 4 5.47 4.81 13.07
C PRO A 4 6.13 4.22 11.81
N PRO A 5 6.17 2.89 11.66
CA PRO A 5 6.77 2.26 10.50
C PRO A 5 5.96 2.57 9.24
N LEU A 6 6.66 2.90 8.15
CA LEU A 6 6.08 3.18 6.82
C LEU A 6 5.23 2.02 6.29
N LEU A 7 5.66 0.81 6.61
CA LEU A 7 5.04 -0.46 6.25
C LEU A 7 4.77 -1.25 7.53
N ARG A 8 3.56 -1.76 7.69
CA ARG A 8 3.20 -2.62 8.82
C ARG A 8 2.58 -3.90 8.31
N LEU A 9 3.23 -5.03 8.58
CA LEU A 9 2.68 -6.33 8.28
C LEU A 9 1.80 -6.80 9.44
N ILE A 10 0.63 -7.34 9.14
CA ILE A 10 -0.31 -7.88 10.11
C ILE A 10 -0.68 -9.28 9.65
N GLN A 11 -0.37 -10.29 10.47
CA GLN A 11 -0.76 -11.67 10.17
C GLN A 11 -2.27 -11.82 10.28
N ASN A 12 -2.91 -12.24 9.19
CA ASN A 12 -4.33 -12.52 9.17
C ASN A 12 -4.54 -13.98 9.57
N VAL A 13 -4.80 -14.22 10.85
CA VAL A 13 -5.09 -15.57 11.39
C VAL A 13 -6.52 -15.94 11.04
N THR A 14 -6.79 -16.23 9.76
CA THR A 14 -8.08 -16.78 9.37
C THR A 14 -8.17 -18.19 9.97
N LYS A 15 -8.98 -18.36 11.02
CA LYS A 15 -9.29 -19.67 11.62
C LYS A 15 -9.86 -20.58 10.53
N ALA A 16 -9.02 -21.42 9.96
CA ALA A 16 -9.49 -22.45 9.06
C ALA A 16 -10.10 -23.59 9.88
N ARG A 17 -11.38 -23.86 9.61
CA ARG A 17 -11.99 -25.15 9.90
C ARG A 17 -11.52 -26.12 8.84
N GLY A 18 -10.66 -27.07 9.20
CA GLY A 18 -10.37 -28.25 8.36
C GLY A 18 -8.89 -28.52 8.11
N LYS A 19 -8.57 -29.81 7.95
CA LYS A 19 -7.23 -30.38 7.70
C LYS A 19 -6.67 -29.96 6.33
N GLN A 20 -6.31 -28.70 6.15
CA GLN A 20 -5.47 -28.25 5.04
C GLN A 20 -4.49 -27.20 5.57
N SER A 21 -3.21 -27.36 5.29
CA SER A 21 -2.14 -26.43 5.65
C SER A 21 -2.38 -25.10 4.94
N ILE A 22 -3.05 -24.16 5.61
CA ILE A 22 -3.38 -22.86 5.04
C ILE A 22 -2.10 -22.03 5.01
N PRO A 23 -1.69 -21.47 3.86
CA PRO A 23 -0.60 -20.51 3.84
C PRO A 23 -0.99 -19.34 4.75
N THR A 24 -0.07 -18.93 5.63
CA THR A 24 -0.29 -17.81 6.53
C THR A 24 -0.47 -16.54 5.69
N ARG A 25 -1.69 -16.00 5.62
CA ARG A 25 -2.00 -14.78 4.88
C ARG A 25 -1.61 -13.56 5.71
N TYR A 26 -1.03 -12.55 5.09
CA TYR A 26 -0.65 -11.30 5.73
C TYR A 26 -1.34 -10.12 5.08
N ASN A 27 -1.60 -9.09 5.88
CA ASN A 27 -2.11 -7.80 5.45
C ASN A 27 -1.01 -6.75 5.63
N LEU A 28 -0.61 -6.09 4.56
CA LEU A 28 0.37 -5.02 4.57
C LEU A 28 -0.34 -3.67 4.62
N GLN A 29 -0.13 -2.93 5.70
CA GLN A 29 -0.56 -1.55 5.80
C GLN A 29 0.56 -0.62 5.35
N ILE A 30 0.22 0.34 4.49
CA ILE A 30 1.14 1.31 3.89
C ILE A 30 0.63 2.71 4.19
N SER A 31 1.46 3.52 4.83
CA SER A 31 1.16 4.93 5.04
C SER A 31 1.62 5.74 3.82
N CYS A 32 0.69 6.45 3.19
CA CYS A 32 0.98 7.26 2.02
C CYS A 32 0.34 8.65 2.13
N HIS A 33 1.03 9.66 1.61
CA HIS A 33 0.54 11.02 1.47
C HIS A 33 0.07 11.24 0.04
N VAL A 34 -1.24 11.32 -0.16
CA VAL A 34 -1.86 11.50 -1.47
C VAL A 34 -2.02 12.98 -1.78
N LYS A 35 -1.42 13.41 -2.88
CA LYS A 35 -1.55 14.74 -3.49
C LYS A 35 -2.52 14.64 -4.68
N PRO A 36 -3.79 15.05 -4.48
CA PRO A 36 -4.80 15.04 -5.52
C PRO A 36 -4.61 16.21 -6.49
N ASN A 37 -5.32 16.19 -7.62
CA ASN A 37 -5.21 17.18 -8.70
C ASN A 37 -3.80 17.26 -9.33
N ALA A 38 -3.08 16.15 -9.37
CA ALA A 38 -1.86 16.07 -10.17
C ALA A 38 -2.20 16.03 -11.66
N SER A 39 -1.23 16.34 -12.53
CA SER A 39 -1.38 16.07 -13.95
C SER A 39 -1.43 14.56 -14.19
N SER A 40 -2.24 14.07 -15.14
CA SER A 40 -2.30 12.64 -15.48
C SER A 40 -0.94 12.06 -15.85
N HIS A 41 -0.01 12.87 -16.37
CA HIS A 41 1.37 12.48 -16.64
C HIS A 41 2.24 12.28 -15.38
N ARG A 42 1.79 12.82 -14.24
CA ARG A 42 2.48 12.78 -12.93
C ARG A 42 1.76 11.91 -11.92
N GLU A 43 0.79 11.11 -12.37
CA GLU A 43 0.12 10.13 -11.51
C GLU A 43 1.10 8.99 -11.17
N GLY A 44 1.25 8.70 -9.88
CA GLY A 44 2.16 7.68 -9.38
C GLY A 44 2.87 8.07 -8.10
N ILE A 45 3.87 7.26 -7.73
CA ILE A 45 4.69 7.52 -6.55
C ILE A 45 5.70 8.61 -6.90
N THR A 46 5.73 9.67 -6.12
CA THR A 46 6.65 10.81 -6.33
C THR A 46 7.86 10.77 -5.42
N ALA A 47 7.72 10.21 -4.22
CA ALA A 47 8.83 9.98 -3.31
C ALA A 47 8.48 8.89 -2.29
N VAL A 48 9.49 8.17 -1.82
CA VAL A 48 9.36 7.23 -0.70
C VAL A 48 10.15 7.81 0.48
N GLY A 49 9.44 8.32 1.48
CA GLY A 49 10.04 8.83 2.71
C GLY A 49 10.42 7.72 3.69
N GLY A 50 10.85 8.11 4.89
CA GLY A 50 11.11 7.16 5.99
C GLY A 50 9.85 6.70 6.71
N GLU A 51 8.82 7.54 6.76
CA GLU A 51 7.58 7.30 7.51
C GLU A 51 6.34 7.18 6.61
N LYS A 52 6.38 7.75 5.40
CA LYS A 52 5.26 7.73 4.45
C LYS A 52 5.73 7.83 2.99
N VAL A 53 4.88 7.34 2.09
CA VAL A 53 5.09 7.39 0.63
C VAL A 53 4.30 8.55 0.03
N ASP A 54 4.94 9.48 -0.65
CA ASP A 54 4.26 10.55 -1.37
C ASP A 54 3.75 10.05 -2.72
N VAL A 55 2.44 10.12 -2.93
CA VAL A 55 1.77 9.67 -4.15
C VAL A 55 0.95 10.81 -4.73
N CYS A 56 1.13 11.07 -6.02
CA CYS A 56 0.34 12.01 -6.78
C CYS A 56 -0.73 11.25 -7.55
N VAL A 57 -1.96 11.75 -7.53
CA VAL A 57 -3.06 11.18 -8.32
C VAL A 57 -3.73 12.30 -9.11
N ALA A 58 -4.13 11.99 -10.34
CA ALA A 58 -4.85 12.95 -11.17
C ALA A 58 -6.29 13.14 -10.68
N ALA A 59 -6.81 12.13 -9.98
CA ALA A 59 -8.12 12.16 -9.37
C ALA A 59 -8.29 13.34 -8.39
N ALA A 60 -9.51 13.89 -8.39
CA ALA A 60 -9.90 14.92 -7.45
C ALA A 60 -10.01 14.35 -6.02
N PRO A 61 -9.87 15.19 -4.97
CA PRO A 61 -10.15 14.79 -3.60
C PRO A 61 -11.66 14.62 -3.31
N LYS A 62 -12.51 14.74 -4.32
CA LYS A 62 -13.97 14.63 -4.25
C LYS A 62 -14.38 13.18 -4.51
N ASP A 63 -15.50 12.77 -3.92
CA ASP A 63 -16.17 11.49 -4.18
C ASP A 63 -15.35 10.19 -3.98
N GLY A 64 -14.19 10.27 -3.32
CA GLY A 64 -13.33 9.09 -3.13
C GLY A 64 -12.58 8.66 -4.40
N GLU A 65 -12.57 9.46 -5.46
CA GLU A 65 -11.82 9.18 -6.69
C GLU A 65 -10.32 9.05 -6.39
N ALA A 66 -9.77 9.92 -5.52
CA ALA A 66 -8.39 9.82 -5.05
C ALA A 66 -8.10 8.48 -4.35
N ASN A 67 -9.07 7.89 -3.66
CA ASN A 67 -8.92 6.58 -3.00
C ASN A 67 -8.85 5.46 -4.05
N LEU A 68 -9.68 5.54 -5.08
CA LEU A 68 -9.68 4.57 -6.18
C LEU A 68 -8.39 4.67 -6.99
N ALA A 69 -7.94 5.88 -7.31
CA ALA A 69 -6.71 6.11 -8.06
C ALA A 69 -5.49 5.61 -7.28
N VAL A 70 -5.37 5.96 -5.99
CA VAL A 70 -4.24 5.47 -5.18
C VAL A 70 -4.29 3.94 -5.05
N SER A 71 -5.45 3.33 -4.79
CA SER A 71 -5.56 1.86 -4.73
C SER A 71 -5.13 1.19 -6.04
N ARG A 72 -5.42 1.80 -7.20
CA ARG A 72 -4.96 1.28 -8.51
C ARG A 72 -3.44 1.32 -8.64
N VAL A 73 -2.81 2.45 -8.32
CA VAL A 73 -1.35 2.60 -8.36
C VAL A 73 -0.66 1.52 -7.54
N PHE A 74 -1.12 1.28 -6.31
CA PHE A 74 -0.54 0.24 -5.46
C PHE A 74 -0.90 -1.18 -5.91
N ALA A 75 -2.11 -1.41 -6.42
CA ALA A 75 -2.52 -2.70 -6.97
C ALA A 75 -1.62 -3.12 -8.14
N GLU A 76 -1.34 -2.21 -9.07
CA GLU A 76 -0.44 -2.47 -10.20
C GLU A 76 1.00 -2.68 -9.74
N LEU A 77 1.48 -1.87 -8.80
CA LEU A 77 2.85 -1.99 -8.27
C LEU A 77 3.13 -3.35 -7.63
N PHE A 78 2.22 -3.78 -6.75
CA PHE A 78 2.31 -5.04 -6.03
C PHE A 78 1.76 -6.23 -6.81
N ASN A 79 1.21 -6.00 -8.00
CA ASN A 79 0.58 -7.00 -8.85
C ASN A 79 -0.54 -7.78 -8.12
N VAL A 80 -1.33 -7.06 -7.33
CA VAL A 80 -2.45 -7.61 -6.54
C VAL A 80 -3.77 -7.09 -7.10
N PRO A 81 -4.87 -7.84 -6.96
CA PRO A 81 -6.17 -7.34 -7.38
C PRO A 81 -6.56 -6.12 -6.54
N LYS A 82 -7.20 -5.14 -7.18
CA LYS A 82 -7.75 -3.94 -6.51
C LYS A 82 -8.66 -4.24 -5.32
N SER A 83 -9.33 -5.40 -5.34
CA SER A 83 -10.19 -5.86 -4.24
C SER A 83 -9.41 -6.11 -2.96
N ASN A 84 -8.11 -6.42 -3.06
CA ASN A 84 -7.24 -6.62 -1.92
C ASN A 84 -6.62 -5.31 -1.43
N VAL A 85 -6.76 -4.20 -2.17
CA VAL A 85 -6.15 -2.90 -1.83
C VAL A 85 -7.24 -1.93 -1.39
N GLY A 86 -7.35 -1.70 -0.09
CA GLY A 86 -8.34 -0.81 0.50
C GLY A 86 -7.72 0.35 1.28
N VAL A 87 -8.37 1.52 1.27
CA VAL A 87 -8.01 2.63 2.17
C VAL A 87 -8.67 2.40 3.53
N ILE A 88 -7.89 2.10 4.57
CA ILE A 88 -8.39 1.84 5.93
C ILE A 88 -8.41 3.09 6.81
N ARG A 89 -7.56 4.09 6.50
CA ARG A 89 -7.53 5.39 7.21
C ARG A 89 -7.24 6.53 6.25
N GLY A 90 -7.67 7.73 6.65
CA GLY A 90 -7.37 8.95 5.89
C GLY A 90 -8.27 9.19 4.68
N ALA A 91 -9.43 8.54 4.61
CA ALA A 91 -10.36 8.70 3.49
C ALA A 91 -10.73 10.18 3.22
N LYS A 92 -10.84 11.01 4.27
CA LYS A 92 -11.13 12.45 4.18
C LYS A 92 -9.89 13.37 4.13
N GLY A 93 -8.69 12.81 4.27
CA GLY A 93 -7.42 13.55 4.36
C GLY A 93 -6.46 13.27 3.20
N ARG A 94 -5.33 14.01 3.19
CA ARG A 94 -4.20 13.77 2.28
C ARG A 94 -3.36 12.59 2.74
N ASP A 95 -3.08 12.48 4.03
CA ASP A 95 -2.44 11.30 4.61
C ASP A 95 -3.45 10.15 4.70
N LYS A 96 -3.14 9.06 4.01
CA LYS A 96 -3.96 7.85 3.89
C LYS A 96 -3.17 6.64 4.34
N THR A 97 -3.87 5.64 4.84
CA THR A 97 -3.30 4.32 5.10
C THR A 97 -4.02 3.32 4.22
N LEU A 98 -3.27 2.71 3.31
CA LEU A 98 -3.71 1.60 2.50
C LEU A 98 -3.47 0.29 3.23
N SER A 99 -4.33 -0.68 3.00
CA SER A 99 -4.17 -2.05 3.45
C SER A 99 -4.23 -2.94 2.22
N ILE A 100 -3.18 -3.73 2.04
CA ILE A 100 -3.08 -4.75 1.00
C ILE A 100 -3.25 -6.09 1.68
N GLU A 101 -4.36 -6.75 1.40
CA GLU A 101 -4.68 -8.08 1.93
C GLU A 101 -4.08 -9.18 1.04
N ASP A 102 -4.08 -10.39 1.59
CA ASP A 102 -3.74 -11.62 0.85
C ASP A 102 -2.27 -11.77 0.44
N LEU A 103 -1.35 -11.19 1.22
CA LEU A 103 0.07 -11.27 0.93
C LEU A 103 0.69 -12.53 1.52
N ASP A 104 1.44 -13.23 0.70
CA ASP A 104 2.30 -14.34 1.11
C ASP A 104 3.74 -13.83 1.25
N ILE A 105 4.29 -13.91 2.45
CA ILE A 105 5.70 -13.54 2.71
C ILE A 105 6.66 -14.72 2.54
N GLY A 106 6.13 -15.92 2.22
CA GLY A 106 6.87 -17.16 2.08
C GLY A 106 7.82 -17.41 3.24
N THR A 107 9.07 -17.77 2.91
CA THR A 107 10.17 -17.98 3.86
C THR A 107 11.02 -16.72 4.10
N GLU A 108 10.74 -15.61 3.41
CA GLU A 108 11.59 -14.40 3.44
C GLU A 108 11.46 -13.60 4.76
N GLY A 109 10.59 -14.03 5.67
CA GLY A 109 10.35 -13.35 6.96
C GLY A 109 9.71 -11.97 6.79
N GLU A 110 9.18 -11.42 7.88
CA GLU A 110 8.48 -10.13 7.84
C GLU A 110 9.41 -8.99 7.38
N GLU A 111 10.63 -8.97 7.92
CA GLU A 111 11.60 -7.91 7.64
C GLU A 111 12.11 -7.92 6.18
N GLY A 112 12.36 -9.10 5.62
CA GLY A 112 12.80 -9.26 4.23
C GLY A 112 11.72 -8.78 3.25
N PHE A 113 10.47 -9.17 3.51
CA PHE A 113 9.33 -8.72 2.71
C PHE A 113 9.16 -7.19 2.75
N LEU A 114 9.21 -6.58 3.95
CA LEU A 114 9.10 -5.13 4.10
C LEU A 114 10.21 -4.38 3.35
N LYS A 115 11.45 -4.88 3.42
CA LYS A 115 12.59 -4.31 2.69
C LYS A 115 12.43 -4.42 1.18
N LYS A 116 11.91 -5.54 0.69
CA LYS A 116 11.62 -5.79 -0.74
C LYS A 116 10.48 -4.91 -1.24
N ALA A 117 9.39 -4.82 -0.48
CA ALA A 117 8.26 -3.94 -0.76
C ALA A 117 8.70 -2.47 -0.84
N ARG A 118 9.51 -2.01 0.12
CA ARG A 118 10.10 -0.68 0.10
C ARG A 118 10.96 -0.45 -1.15
N ARG A 119 11.87 -1.37 -1.47
CA ARG A 119 12.71 -1.26 -2.68
C ARG A 119 11.86 -1.17 -3.96
N ARG A 120 10.74 -1.88 -4.01
CA ARG A 120 9.80 -1.86 -5.13
C ARG A 120 9.08 -0.51 -5.25
N LEU A 121 8.69 0.08 -4.12
CA LEU A 121 8.16 1.45 -4.06
C LEU A 121 9.20 2.47 -4.54
N GLU A 122 10.45 2.36 -4.05
CA GLU A 122 11.55 3.25 -4.43
C GLU A 122 11.87 3.14 -5.93
N GLY A 123 11.81 1.93 -6.50
CA GLY A 123 12.00 1.71 -7.94
C GLY A 123 10.83 2.16 -8.82
N ALA A 124 9.65 2.40 -8.25
CA ALA A 124 8.47 2.90 -8.96
C ALA A 124 8.25 4.40 -8.78
N VAL A 125 9.21 5.11 -8.17
CA VAL A 125 9.20 6.56 -8.10
C VAL A 125 9.28 7.12 -9.52
N VAL A 126 8.24 7.86 -9.91
CA VAL A 126 8.16 8.53 -11.20
C VAL A 126 8.91 9.86 -11.08
N ASP A 127 10.20 9.84 -11.40
CA ASP A 127 11.05 11.03 -11.47
C ASP A 127 10.85 11.73 -12.83
N ARG A 128 9.73 12.47 -13.01
CA ARG A 128 9.47 13.28 -14.22
C ARG A 128 8.66 14.56 -14.00
#